data_AF-A0AAV4W937-F1
#
_entry.id   AF-A0AAV4W937-F1
#
_cell.length_a   1.000
_cell.length_b   1.000
_cell.length_c   1.000
_cell.angle_alpha   90.00
_cell.angle_beta   90.00
_cell.angle_gamma   90.00
#
_symmetry.space_group_name_H-M   'P 1'
#
loop_
_entity.id
_entity.type
_entity.pdbx_description
1 polymer ?
#
loop_
_entity_poly.entity_id
_entity_poly.type
_entity_poly.pdbx_seq_one_letter_code
_entity_poly.pdbx_strand_id
1 'polypeptide(L)'
;MLASFRSRNIRFCAFFLKVTDELSLSKNNSRYFSTILYKKPQFYSKVSRNKTLHHSRNLFTSSANYSKDYYKILGVPRSATQKDIKKAYYEQKKNHPDINKGDPEAETKFQAVNEAYEVLGDEYKRKQYDQFGTASDFSGSGPTSGFQGFRSSIDPDELFGNIFQGFRTGFSETDYAESQHGYGSQEVSMNLNFKEAARGVNKVINVNTNDTCPSCNGSRCRPGSKPVKCIHCNGTGMETISSGPFLMQSTCRRCHGTKVMVKDPCNVCEGKGTTVQRKKITVPVPAGVEDGQTVRMKLTNKKDLFITFRVSKSNYFRRDGADIHSDVSISLSQALLGGTVKSQGLYEDLAVKISPGTSSHTKIRLEGKGIKRVSSYGYGDHFINIKIDIPKKLSEKQKALIKALAELETDTPGSIEGVILTNEGKIATTGDDYLYQIRAILNPLDTETEIKSSKKNNG
;
A
#
# COMPACT_ATOMS: atom_id res chain seq x y z
N MET A 1 47.29 -11.20 -47.63
CA MET A 1 47.61 -11.12 -46.19
C MET A 1 46.30 -11.41 -45.45
N LEU A 2 46.13 -12.59 -44.84
CA LEU A 2 46.56 -12.92 -43.46
C LEU A 2 45.76 -12.06 -42.44
N ALA A 3 44.75 -12.61 -41.75
CA ALA A 3 44.84 -13.39 -40.49
C ALA A 3 44.55 -12.48 -39.27
N SER A 4 44.05 -12.90 -38.09
CA SER A 4 43.41 -14.16 -37.61
C SER A 4 43.01 -14.02 -36.11
N PHE A 5 41.76 -14.38 -35.73
CA PHE A 5 41.32 -14.79 -34.37
C PHE A 5 41.44 -13.73 -33.21
N ARG A 6 40.83 -13.84 -32.00
CA ARG A 6 40.16 -14.93 -31.24
C ARG A 6 39.15 -14.29 -30.23
N SER A 7 37.87 -14.73 -30.15
CA SER A 7 37.23 -15.53 -29.05
C SER A 7 37.44 -15.01 -27.61
N ARG A 8 36.49 -14.92 -26.68
CA ARG A 8 35.22 -15.65 -26.34
C ARG A 8 34.37 -14.73 -25.41
N ASN A 9 33.18 -15.02 -24.86
CA ASN A 9 32.33 -16.22 -24.74
C ASN A 9 30.85 -15.76 -24.61
N ILE A 10 29.86 -16.54 -25.10
CA ILE A 10 28.42 -16.43 -24.80
C ILE A 10 27.86 -17.85 -24.67
N ARG A 11 26.89 -18.10 -23.77
CA ARG A 11 26.06 -19.33 -23.81
C ARG A 11 24.58 -19.03 -23.54
N PHE A 12 23.79 -19.12 -24.60
CA PHE A 12 22.38 -19.51 -24.55
C PHE A 12 22.28 -21.00 -24.17
N CYS A 13 21.14 -21.41 -23.60
CA CYS A 13 20.69 -22.80 -23.56
C CYS A 13 19.22 -22.87 -24.00
N ALA A 14 18.83 -23.94 -24.70
CA ALA A 14 17.56 -24.03 -25.42
C ALA A 14 16.87 -25.39 -25.25
N PHE A 15 15.53 -25.34 -25.34
CA PHE A 15 14.58 -26.33 -25.91
C PHE A 15 14.76 -27.86 -25.75
N PHE A 16 13.75 -28.45 -25.08
CA PHE A 16 12.90 -29.59 -25.52
C PHE A 16 13.42 -31.05 -25.61
N LEU A 17 12.73 -31.95 -24.87
CA LEU A 17 11.95 -33.14 -25.32
C LEU A 17 12.18 -34.52 -24.65
N LYS A 18 11.03 -35.21 -24.45
CA LYS A 18 10.77 -36.64 -24.14
C LYS A 18 11.19 -37.16 -22.75
N VAL A 19 10.47 -38.03 -22.02
CA VAL A 19 9.18 -38.79 -22.06
C VAL A 19 9.48 -40.21 -21.55
N THR A 20 8.61 -40.71 -20.65
CA THR A 20 8.39 -42.08 -20.08
C THR A 20 8.31 -41.95 -18.55
N ASP A 21 7.13 -42.00 -17.91
CA ASP A 21 6.06 -43.03 -17.83
C ASP A 21 6.18 -43.88 -16.55
N GLU A 22 5.03 -44.06 -15.90
CA GLU A 22 4.86 -44.81 -14.66
C GLU A 22 5.00 -46.33 -14.90
N LEU A 23 5.34 -47.08 -13.84
CA LEU A 23 4.96 -48.49 -13.77
C LEU A 23 4.56 -48.88 -12.35
N SER A 24 3.45 -49.61 -12.28
CA SER A 24 2.76 -50.01 -11.06
C SER A 24 2.69 -51.54 -10.95
N LEU A 25 2.29 -52.01 -9.75
CA LEU A 25 1.70 -53.33 -9.46
C LEU A 25 2.56 -54.61 -9.57
N SER A 26 2.31 -55.48 -8.57
CA SER A 26 1.97 -56.92 -8.72
C SER A 26 2.94 -58.00 -8.17
N LYS A 27 2.53 -58.53 -7.00
CA LYS A 27 2.37 -59.97 -6.65
C LYS A 27 3.58 -60.94 -6.55
N ASN A 28 3.68 -61.45 -5.31
CA ASN A 28 3.62 -62.88 -4.92
C ASN A 28 4.90 -63.73 -4.74
N ASN A 29 4.81 -64.53 -3.66
CA ASN A 29 5.54 -65.76 -3.27
C ASN A 29 7.01 -65.60 -2.86
N SER A 30 7.38 -65.76 -1.57
CA SER A 30 7.24 -66.91 -0.64
C SER A 30 8.38 -67.94 -0.78
N ARG A 31 9.28 -68.02 0.21
CA ARG A 31 9.23 -69.01 1.32
C ARG A 31 10.45 -68.92 2.27
N TYR A 32 10.25 -69.52 3.45
CA TYR A 32 11.24 -70.04 4.43
C TYR A 32 11.83 -69.12 5.53
N PHE A 33 11.42 -69.43 6.78
CA PHE A 33 12.17 -69.53 8.07
C PHE A 33 13.42 -68.62 8.29
N SER A 34 13.69 -67.99 9.44
CA SER A 34 13.12 -67.96 10.81
C SER A 34 13.89 -66.87 11.63
N THR A 35 13.67 -66.52 12.91
CA THR A 35 12.96 -67.18 14.04
C THR A 35 12.36 -66.15 15.04
N ILE A 36 11.46 -66.65 15.87
CA ILE A 36 10.81 -66.09 17.08
C ILE A 36 11.79 -65.76 18.23
N LEU A 37 11.57 -64.66 18.96
CA LEU A 37 11.31 -64.70 20.43
C LEU A 37 10.72 -63.39 20.99
N TYR A 38 9.57 -63.53 21.65
CA TYR A 38 8.78 -62.47 22.29
C TYR A 38 8.34 -62.99 23.67
N LYS A 39 8.51 -62.22 24.76
CA LYS A 39 7.84 -62.38 26.08
C LYS A 39 8.19 -61.16 26.95
N LYS A 40 7.34 -60.12 27.01
CA LYS A 40 6.13 -59.91 27.84
C LYS A 40 6.39 -59.63 29.33
N PRO A 41 5.70 -58.64 29.94
CA PRO A 41 5.99 -58.11 31.28
C PRO A 41 5.16 -58.79 32.38
N GLN A 42 5.45 -58.46 33.65
CA GLN A 42 4.52 -58.71 34.77
C GLN A 42 4.33 -57.47 35.66
N PHE A 43 3.06 -57.22 35.98
CA PHE A 43 2.61 -56.35 37.06
C PHE A 43 2.82 -57.05 38.41
N TYR A 44 3.15 -56.28 39.45
CA TYR A 44 2.69 -56.60 40.81
C TYR A 44 2.40 -55.33 41.60
N SER A 45 1.28 -55.33 42.32
CA SER A 45 0.86 -54.26 43.22
C SER A 45 1.11 -54.64 44.68
N LYS A 46 1.39 -53.65 45.53
CA LYS A 46 1.00 -53.62 46.96
C LYS A 46 1.22 -52.24 47.58
N VAL A 47 0.62 -52.04 48.76
CA VAL A 47 0.14 -50.74 49.25
C VAL A 47 0.83 -50.33 50.56
N SER A 48 1.04 -49.01 50.69
CA SER A 48 1.24 -48.22 51.93
C SER A 48 2.50 -48.46 52.79
N ARG A 49 3.25 -47.37 53.02
CA ARG A 49 3.24 -46.65 54.32
C ARG A 49 4.01 -45.33 54.25
N ASN A 50 3.45 -44.27 54.84
CA ASN A 50 4.13 -42.99 55.01
C ASN A 50 5.31 -43.12 55.99
N LYS A 51 6.50 -42.65 55.60
CA LYS A 51 7.54 -42.18 56.51
C LYS A 51 8.20 -40.92 55.93
N THR A 52 8.39 -39.95 56.81
CA THR A 52 9.02 -38.66 56.53
C THR A 52 10.50 -38.83 56.21
N LEU A 53 10.98 -38.15 55.16
CA LEU A 53 12.40 -38.05 54.83
C LEU A 53 12.81 -36.58 54.85
N HIS A 54 13.49 -36.17 55.93
CA HIS A 54 14.26 -34.93 55.95
C HIS A 54 15.48 -35.11 55.04
N HIS A 55 15.40 -34.63 53.80
CA HIS A 55 16.56 -34.57 52.91
C HIS A 55 17.22 -33.20 53.02
N SER A 56 18.36 -33.15 53.70
CA SER A 56 19.22 -31.96 53.78
C SER A 56 19.73 -31.59 52.39
N ARG A 57 19.13 -30.59 51.76
CA ARG A 57 19.61 -30.05 50.49
C ARG A 57 20.86 -29.20 50.71
N ASN A 58 22.02 -29.78 50.38
CA ASN A 58 23.24 -28.99 50.19
C ASN A 58 23.01 -28.00 49.03
N LEU A 59 23.14 -26.71 49.31
CA LEU A 59 23.02 -25.65 48.31
C LEU A 59 24.33 -25.58 47.51
N PHE A 60 24.32 -26.17 46.31
CA PHE A 60 25.37 -25.93 45.32
C PHE A 60 25.18 -24.53 44.71
N THR A 61 25.83 -23.52 45.27
CA THR A 61 25.89 -22.17 44.71
C THR A 61 26.92 -22.14 43.57
N SER A 62 26.52 -22.56 42.38
CA SER A 62 27.36 -22.50 41.17
C SER A 62 26.60 -21.93 39.97
N SER A 63 26.21 -20.67 40.10
CA SER A 63 26.05 -19.75 38.97
C SER A 63 26.71 -18.44 39.39
N ALA A 64 27.97 -18.26 39.00
CA ALA A 64 28.60 -16.95 39.12
C ALA A 64 27.87 -16.02 38.15
N ASN A 65 27.20 -14.98 38.68
CA ASN A 65 26.50 -14.00 37.86
C ASN A 65 27.50 -13.34 36.89
N TYR A 66 27.43 -13.71 35.61
CA TYR A 66 28.26 -13.12 34.57
C TYR A 66 27.64 -11.78 34.13
N SER A 67 27.56 -10.83 35.06
CA SER A 67 27.21 -9.46 34.71
C SER A 67 28.35 -8.88 33.86
N LYS A 68 27.99 -8.24 32.74
CA LYS A 68 28.96 -7.62 31.83
C LYS A 68 29.65 -6.45 32.53
N ASP A 69 30.87 -6.66 33.02
CA ASP A 69 31.76 -5.59 33.51
C ASP A 69 32.25 -4.75 32.29
N TYR A 70 31.54 -3.67 31.95
CA TYR A 70 31.89 -2.81 30.81
C TYR A 70 33.31 -2.22 30.92
N TYR A 71 33.79 -1.99 32.14
CA TYR A 71 35.18 -1.61 32.43
C TYR A 71 36.19 -2.67 31.98
N LYS A 72 35.92 -3.96 32.25
CA LYS A 72 36.79 -5.06 31.81
C LYS A 72 36.74 -5.25 30.30
N ILE A 73 35.55 -5.07 29.69
CA ILE A 73 35.35 -5.18 28.22
C ILE A 73 36.13 -4.09 27.48
N LEU A 74 36.17 -2.85 27.99
CA LEU A 74 37.01 -1.77 27.44
C LEU A 74 38.49 -1.82 27.88
N GLY A 75 38.87 -2.73 28.78
CA GLY A 75 40.24 -2.85 29.28
C GLY A 75 40.70 -1.70 30.18
N VAL A 76 39.78 -0.98 30.82
CA VAL A 76 40.07 0.22 31.63
C VAL A 76 39.71 0.02 33.11
N PRO A 77 40.45 0.61 34.07
CA PRO A 77 40.08 0.54 35.49
C PRO A 77 38.80 1.33 35.76
N ARG A 78 38.05 0.97 36.82
CA ARG A 78 36.82 1.69 37.23
C ARG A 78 37.06 3.18 37.56
N SER A 79 38.29 3.53 37.94
CA SER A 79 38.76 4.91 38.19
C SER A 79 39.12 5.72 36.92
N ALA A 80 39.03 5.13 35.71
CA ALA A 80 39.41 5.79 34.46
C ALA A 80 38.61 7.07 34.20
N THR A 81 39.27 8.10 33.64
CA THR A 81 38.60 9.35 33.28
C THR A 81 37.84 9.21 31.95
N GLN A 82 36.95 10.16 31.66
CA GLN A 82 36.19 10.17 30.42
C GLN A 82 37.06 10.26 29.15
N LYS A 83 38.29 10.78 29.28
CA LYS A 83 39.28 10.82 28.19
C LYS A 83 39.91 9.44 27.96
N ASP A 84 40.18 8.70 29.02
CA ASP A 84 40.80 7.37 28.96
C ASP A 84 39.83 6.34 28.37
N ILE A 85 38.54 6.39 28.76
CA ILE A 85 37.48 5.55 28.19
C ILE A 85 37.34 5.80 26.68
N LYS A 86 37.34 7.07 26.25
CA LYS A 86 37.31 7.44 24.82
C LYS A 86 38.56 6.94 24.08
N LYS A 87 39.75 7.08 24.69
CA LYS A 87 41.01 6.60 24.09
C LYS A 87 41.01 5.08 23.91
N ALA A 88 40.63 4.32 24.94
CA ALA A 88 40.54 2.86 24.89
C ALA A 88 39.56 2.38 23.81
N TYR A 89 38.38 3.02 23.70
CA TYR A 89 37.44 2.74 22.62
C TYR A 89 38.04 3.00 21.22
N TYR A 90 38.75 4.11 21.00
CA TYR A 90 39.42 4.37 19.71
C TYR A 90 40.59 3.43 19.42
N GLU A 91 41.22 2.86 20.44
CA GLU A 91 42.25 1.82 20.29
C GLU A 91 41.63 0.47 19.91
N GLN A 92 40.56 0.04 20.61
CA GLN A 92 39.82 -1.18 20.24
C GLN A 92 39.12 -1.06 18.88
N LYS A 93 38.68 0.14 18.48
CA LYS A 93 38.03 0.37 17.18
C LYS A 93 38.95 0.13 15.98
N LYS A 94 40.29 0.18 16.17
CA LYS A 94 41.27 -0.19 15.13
C LYS A 94 41.25 -1.69 14.83
N ASN A 95 40.80 -2.52 15.77
CA ASN A 95 40.66 -3.97 15.61
C ASN A 95 39.29 -4.34 15.01
N HIS A 96 38.86 -3.59 13.98
CA HIS A 96 37.58 -3.83 13.30
C HIS A 96 37.57 -5.23 12.64
N PRO A 97 36.45 -5.97 12.62
CA PRO A 97 36.38 -7.29 11.99
C PRO A 97 36.72 -7.28 10.48
N ASP A 98 36.54 -6.15 9.79
CA ASP A 98 36.98 -5.97 8.39
C ASP A 98 38.51 -5.81 8.23
N ILE A 99 39.25 -5.61 9.31
CA ILE A 99 40.73 -5.61 9.31
C ILE A 99 41.23 -7.00 9.75
N ASN A 100 40.60 -7.60 10.75
CA ASN A 100 40.91 -8.95 11.25
C ASN A 100 39.99 -10.01 10.61
N LYS A 101 40.12 -10.21 9.30
CA LYS A 101 39.30 -11.16 8.51
C LYS A 101 39.69 -12.61 8.80
N GLY A 102 39.15 -13.19 9.87
CA GLY A 102 39.37 -14.60 10.22
C GLY A 102 38.64 -15.11 11.47
N ASP A 103 38.42 -14.25 12.46
CA ASP A 103 37.89 -14.67 13.78
C ASP A 103 36.39 -14.36 13.94
N PRO A 104 35.50 -15.36 14.10
CA PRO A 104 34.08 -15.12 14.39
C PRO A 104 33.85 -14.49 15.78
N GLU A 105 34.82 -14.60 16.69
CA GLU A 105 34.76 -13.90 17.99
C GLU A 105 35.06 -12.39 17.88
N ALA A 106 35.66 -11.91 16.79
CA ALA A 106 35.99 -10.48 16.66
C ALA A 106 34.73 -9.62 16.58
N GLU A 107 33.68 -10.10 15.92
CA GLU A 107 32.40 -9.42 15.82
C GLU A 107 31.71 -9.31 17.19
N THR A 108 31.64 -10.40 17.96
CA THR A 108 31.01 -10.39 19.29
C THR A 108 31.77 -9.52 20.30
N LYS A 109 33.11 -9.53 20.26
CA LYS A 109 33.95 -8.64 21.06
C LYS A 109 33.76 -7.16 20.67
N PHE A 110 33.65 -6.86 19.38
CA PHE A 110 33.40 -5.50 18.89
C PHE A 110 32.01 -4.98 19.28
N GLN A 111 30.97 -5.83 19.19
CA GLN A 111 29.63 -5.49 19.68
C GLN A 111 29.64 -5.16 21.19
N ALA A 112 30.30 -5.98 22.01
CA ALA A 112 30.43 -5.73 23.45
C ALA A 112 31.22 -4.44 23.78
N VAL A 113 32.25 -4.11 22.98
CA VAL A 113 33.02 -2.84 23.10
C VAL A 113 32.14 -1.62 22.77
N ASN A 114 31.26 -1.72 21.76
CA ASN A 114 30.34 -0.63 21.42
C ASN A 114 29.28 -0.43 22.52
N GLU A 115 28.67 -1.50 23.01
CA GLU A 115 27.72 -1.51 24.15
C GLU A 115 28.34 -0.84 25.39
N ALA A 116 29.57 -1.25 25.74
CA ALA A 116 30.32 -0.69 26.86
C ALA A 116 30.63 0.82 26.67
N TYR A 117 30.96 1.25 25.45
CA TYR A 117 31.23 2.65 25.16
C TYR A 117 29.97 3.52 25.19
N GLU A 118 28.79 2.99 24.82
CA GLU A 118 27.55 3.78 24.90
C GLU A 118 27.14 4.07 26.34
N VAL A 119 27.32 3.09 27.25
CA VAL A 119 27.00 3.24 28.68
C VAL A 119 28.07 4.08 29.40
N LEU A 120 29.35 3.83 29.16
CA LEU A 120 30.45 4.51 29.84
C LEU A 120 30.88 5.83 29.19
N GLY A 121 30.47 6.10 27.95
CA GLY A 121 30.86 7.27 27.14
C GLY A 121 30.16 8.58 27.50
N ASP A 122 29.00 8.51 28.15
CA ASP A 122 28.27 9.63 28.75
C ASP A 122 28.40 9.63 30.28
N GLU A 123 28.76 10.77 30.88
CA GLU A 123 28.95 10.88 32.34
C GLU A 123 27.68 10.60 33.14
N TYR A 124 26.49 10.85 32.56
CA TYR A 124 25.21 10.58 33.20
C TYR A 124 24.88 9.08 33.19
N LYS A 125 25.00 8.42 32.03
CA LYS A 125 24.80 6.96 31.90
C LYS A 125 25.81 6.19 32.74
N ARG A 126 27.08 6.63 32.76
CA ARG A 126 28.12 6.07 33.63
C ARG A 126 27.74 6.12 35.10
N LYS A 127 27.28 7.27 35.62
CA LYS A 127 26.83 7.38 37.02
C LYS A 127 25.67 6.44 37.35
N GLN A 128 24.75 6.24 36.41
CA GLN A 128 23.65 5.27 36.57
C GLN A 128 24.18 3.82 36.59
N TYR A 129 25.13 3.47 35.72
CA TYR A 129 25.79 2.16 35.72
C TYR A 129 26.60 1.91 37.01
N ASP A 130 27.38 2.90 37.47
CA ASP A 130 28.16 2.82 38.70
C ASP A 130 27.27 2.71 39.96
N GLN A 131 26.02 3.18 39.89
CA GLN A 131 25.04 3.14 40.99
C GLN A 131 24.11 1.92 40.98
N PHE A 132 23.72 1.42 39.80
CA PHE A 132 22.69 0.39 39.63
C PHE A 132 23.14 -0.88 38.88
N GLY A 133 24.36 -0.90 38.33
CA GLY A 133 24.90 -2.05 37.59
C GLY A 133 24.30 -2.23 36.19
N THR A 134 24.45 -3.43 35.63
CA THR A 134 23.85 -3.82 34.35
C THR A 134 22.38 -4.17 34.58
N ALA A 135 21.48 -3.76 33.68
CA ALA A 135 20.02 -3.92 33.86
C ALA A 135 19.50 -5.38 33.93
N SER A 136 20.36 -6.39 33.77
CA SER A 136 20.09 -7.78 34.14
C SER A 136 19.74 -7.94 35.63
N ASP A 137 20.28 -7.05 36.48
CA ASP A 137 20.27 -7.22 37.94
C ASP A 137 19.01 -6.61 38.60
N PHE A 138 18.11 -5.99 37.82
CA PHE A 138 16.84 -5.45 38.31
C PHE A 138 15.70 -6.50 38.37
N SER A 139 16.04 -7.79 38.26
CA SER A 139 15.10 -8.91 38.40
C SER A 139 15.35 -9.71 39.69
N GLY A 140 15.05 -9.10 40.84
CA GLY A 140 15.08 -9.84 42.11
C GLY A 140 15.14 -9.03 43.40
N SER A 141 14.02 -8.41 43.82
CA SER A 141 13.53 -8.30 45.23
C SER A 141 12.47 -7.20 45.37
N GLY A 142 11.18 -7.58 45.44
CA GLY A 142 10.06 -6.66 45.68
C GLY A 142 8.70 -7.37 45.55
N PRO A 143 7.68 -7.08 46.38
CA PRO A 143 6.56 -7.98 46.57
C PRO A 143 5.43 -7.84 45.54
N THR A 144 5.08 -8.99 44.94
CA THR A 144 3.72 -9.40 44.52
C THR A 144 2.68 -8.32 44.15
N SER A 145 2.52 -8.07 42.84
CA SER A 145 1.19 -7.98 42.22
C SER A 145 1.27 -8.40 40.75
N GLY A 146 0.17 -8.89 40.18
CA GLY A 146 0.19 -9.75 39.00
C GLY A 146 0.34 -9.02 37.66
N PHE A 147 1.29 -9.45 36.83
CA PHE A 147 1.27 -9.22 35.38
C PHE A 147 1.76 -10.45 34.62
N GLN A 148 0.88 -11.43 34.41
CA GLN A 148 1.20 -12.65 33.68
C GLN A 148 0.87 -12.49 32.20
N GLY A 149 1.88 -12.14 31.38
CA GLY A 149 1.64 -12.03 29.94
C GLY A 149 2.69 -11.32 29.10
N PHE A 150 3.98 -11.66 29.22
CA PHE A 150 4.92 -11.38 28.13
C PHE A 150 5.90 -12.53 27.93
N ARG A 151 5.89 -13.13 26.74
CA ARG A 151 6.94 -14.07 26.32
C ARG A 151 8.02 -13.31 25.57
N SER A 152 9.25 -13.56 26.00
CA SER A 152 10.53 -13.17 25.43
C SER A 152 10.58 -13.08 23.89
N SER A 153 10.59 -11.85 23.37
CA SER A 153 11.29 -11.42 22.14
C SER A 153 11.16 -9.89 21.97
N ILE A 154 11.53 -9.11 22.99
CA ILE A 154 11.60 -7.64 22.93
C ILE A 154 13.07 -7.25 23.03
N ASP A 155 13.53 -6.37 22.14
CA ASP A 155 14.88 -5.83 22.17
C ASP A 155 15.10 -4.95 23.43
N PRO A 156 16.26 -5.06 24.11
CA PRO A 156 16.54 -4.28 25.31
C PRO A 156 16.51 -2.75 25.06
N ASP A 157 16.69 -2.32 23.81
CA ASP A 157 16.63 -0.91 23.39
C ASP A 157 15.21 -0.32 23.52
N GLU A 158 14.16 -1.09 23.22
CA GLU A 158 12.77 -0.63 23.45
C GLU A 158 12.43 -0.56 24.94
N LEU A 159 12.96 -1.50 25.74
CA LEU A 159 12.73 -1.51 27.19
C LEU A 159 13.41 -0.31 27.86
N PHE A 160 14.63 0.04 27.46
CA PHE A 160 15.31 1.26 27.92
C PHE A 160 14.63 2.53 27.40
N GLY A 161 14.19 2.57 26.14
CA GLY A 161 13.46 3.70 25.57
C GLY A 161 12.17 4.02 26.33
N ASN A 162 11.39 2.99 26.66
CA ASN A 162 10.10 3.14 27.34
C ASN A 162 10.25 3.55 28.81
N ILE A 163 11.27 3.04 29.53
CA ILE A 163 11.56 3.45 30.91
C ILE A 163 12.08 4.91 30.95
N PHE A 164 12.88 5.34 29.97
CA PHE A 164 13.43 6.71 29.95
C PHE A 164 12.41 7.78 29.51
N GLN A 165 11.34 7.40 28.79
CA GLN A 165 10.20 8.30 28.53
C GLN A 165 9.28 8.46 29.75
N GLY A 166 9.08 7.40 30.55
CA GLY A 166 8.20 7.43 31.72
C GLY A 166 8.57 8.46 32.79
N PHE A 167 9.87 8.79 32.95
CA PHE A 167 10.32 9.71 34.01
C PHE A 167 10.28 11.21 33.63
N ARG A 168 10.00 11.56 32.36
CA ARG A 168 9.93 12.98 31.91
C ARG A 168 8.52 13.56 31.83
N THR A 169 7.49 12.76 32.08
CA THR A 169 6.08 13.18 31.93
C THR A 169 5.29 12.97 33.21
N GLY A 170 5.67 13.70 34.27
CA GLY A 170 4.98 13.71 35.56
C GLY A 170 3.63 14.44 35.55
N PHE A 171 2.70 14.02 34.67
CA PHE A 171 1.33 14.56 34.59
C PHE A 171 0.30 13.47 34.30
N SER A 172 -0.44 13.07 35.34
CA SER A 172 -1.82 12.57 35.30
C SER A 172 -2.14 11.39 34.37
N GLU A 173 -1.64 10.20 34.71
CA GLU A 173 -2.03 8.95 34.05
C GLU A 173 -3.40 8.45 34.58
N THR A 174 -4.49 9.13 34.18
CA THR A 174 -5.87 8.64 34.37
C THR A 174 -6.89 9.08 33.30
N ASP A 175 -6.50 9.91 32.31
CA ASP A 175 -7.41 10.46 31.27
C ASP A 175 -7.01 10.08 29.82
N TYR A 176 -6.29 8.96 29.62
CA TYR A 176 -5.83 8.52 28.29
C TYR A 176 -6.94 8.02 27.34
N ALA A 177 -8.21 7.99 27.77
CA ALA A 177 -9.34 7.58 26.95
C ALA A 177 -10.08 8.74 26.23
N GLU A 178 -9.91 10.00 26.66
CA GLU A 178 -10.80 11.10 26.24
C GLU A 178 -10.11 12.21 25.40
N SER A 179 -8.97 11.92 24.77
CA SER A 179 -8.23 12.89 23.93
C SER A 179 -8.09 12.51 22.44
N GLN A 180 -8.65 11.38 22.00
CA GLN A 180 -8.53 10.86 20.62
C GLN A 180 -9.21 11.75 19.53
N HIS A 181 -9.86 12.85 19.91
CA HIS A 181 -10.55 13.79 19.00
C HIS A 181 -10.13 15.28 19.15
N GLY A 182 -9.09 15.60 19.93
CA GLY A 182 -8.73 17.00 20.23
C GLY A 182 -7.80 17.68 19.20
N TYR A 183 -6.63 17.07 18.98
CA TYR A 183 -5.45 17.70 18.37
C TYR A 183 -4.89 16.99 17.14
N GLY A 184 -5.45 15.84 16.75
CA GLY A 184 -5.14 15.22 15.45
C GLY A 184 -5.58 16.11 14.29
N SER A 185 -4.77 16.15 13.23
CA SER A 185 -5.18 16.72 11.95
C SER A 185 -6.34 15.92 11.38
N GLN A 186 -7.36 16.60 10.86
CA GLN A 186 -8.61 15.95 10.50
C GLN A 186 -8.53 15.40 9.07
N GLU A 187 -8.57 14.06 8.96
CA GLU A 187 -8.60 13.35 7.69
C GLU A 187 -10.02 13.25 7.15
N VAL A 188 -10.20 13.49 5.85
CA VAL A 188 -11.49 13.38 5.15
C VAL A 188 -11.29 12.67 3.82
N SER A 189 -11.93 11.51 3.62
CA SER A 189 -11.95 10.86 2.31
C SER A 189 -12.98 11.52 1.39
N MET A 190 -12.57 11.91 0.18
CA MET A 190 -13.45 12.46 -0.84
C MET A 190 -13.56 11.51 -2.04
N ASN A 191 -14.76 10.99 -2.28
CA ASN A 191 -15.05 10.17 -3.45
C ASN A 191 -15.23 11.07 -4.69
N LEU A 192 -14.51 10.75 -5.76
CA LEU A 192 -14.52 11.44 -7.04
C LEU A 192 -14.81 10.47 -8.18
N ASN A 193 -15.52 10.93 -9.20
CA ASN A 193 -15.61 10.19 -10.46
C ASN A 193 -14.35 10.39 -11.30
N PHE A 194 -14.01 9.41 -12.15
CA PHE A 194 -12.86 9.49 -13.05
C PHE A 194 -12.78 10.81 -13.84
N LYS A 195 -13.90 11.24 -14.44
CA LYS A 195 -13.98 12.53 -15.17
C LYS A 195 -13.80 13.75 -14.25
N GLU A 196 -14.23 13.68 -13.00
CA GLU A 196 -14.03 14.77 -12.00
C GLU A 196 -12.55 14.87 -11.59
N ALA A 197 -11.93 13.75 -11.23
CA ALA A 197 -10.53 13.66 -10.83
C ALA A 197 -9.58 14.16 -11.93
N ALA A 198 -9.86 13.79 -13.18
CA ALA A 198 -9.02 14.12 -14.31
C ALA A 198 -9.22 15.57 -14.83
N ARG A 199 -10.44 16.12 -14.75
CA ARG A 199 -10.71 17.54 -15.09
C ARG A 199 -10.34 18.52 -13.97
N GLY A 200 -10.39 18.08 -12.71
CA GLY A 200 -10.42 18.95 -11.54
C GLY A 200 -11.81 19.54 -11.31
N VAL A 201 -12.20 19.70 -10.05
CA VAL A 201 -13.54 20.22 -9.68
C VAL A 201 -13.50 20.87 -8.29
N ASN A 202 -14.30 21.92 -8.09
CA ASN A 202 -14.52 22.49 -6.77
C ASN A 202 -15.66 21.73 -6.07
N LYS A 203 -15.34 20.84 -5.13
CA LYS A 203 -16.32 19.98 -4.45
C LYS A 203 -16.55 20.45 -3.02
N VAL A 204 -17.81 20.66 -2.64
CA VAL A 204 -18.17 21.09 -1.28
C VAL A 204 -18.27 19.87 -0.37
N ILE A 205 -17.56 19.91 0.76
CA ILE A 205 -17.66 18.91 1.84
C ILE A 205 -18.19 19.56 3.12
N ASN A 206 -18.92 18.77 3.91
CA ASN A 206 -19.38 19.16 5.24
C ASN A 206 -18.38 18.61 6.25
N VAL A 207 -17.67 19.50 6.95
CA VAL A 207 -16.68 19.11 7.96
C VAL A 207 -17.18 19.56 9.33
N ASN A 208 -17.12 18.65 10.31
CA ASN A 208 -17.34 18.98 11.71
C ASN A 208 -16.06 19.62 12.25
N THR A 209 -16.12 20.88 12.70
CA THR A 209 -14.96 21.59 13.25
C THR A 209 -15.37 22.29 14.55
N ASN A 210 -14.52 22.24 15.56
CA ASN A 210 -14.70 23.02 16.79
C ASN A 210 -14.52 24.49 16.45
N ASP A 211 -15.59 25.26 16.63
CA ASP A 211 -15.63 26.69 16.35
C ASP A 211 -16.13 27.44 17.58
N THR A 212 -15.94 28.76 17.58
CA THR A 212 -16.51 29.63 18.60
C THR A 212 -18.03 29.43 18.70
N CYS A 213 -18.55 29.24 19.91
CA CYS A 213 -19.99 29.00 20.10
C CYS A 213 -20.81 30.20 19.58
N PRO A 214 -21.76 30.02 18.63
CA PRO A 214 -22.49 31.14 18.01
C PRO A 214 -23.48 31.82 18.98
N SER A 215 -23.84 31.16 20.09
CA SER A 215 -24.71 31.75 21.10
C SER A 215 -23.95 32.73 22.01
N CYS A 216 -22.77 32.36 22.49
CA CYS A 216 -22.00 33.19 23.43
C CYS A 216 -20.81 33.93 22.81
N ASN A 217 -20.51 33.73 21.51
CA ASN A 217 -19.32 34.24 20.82
C ASN A 217 -18.02 34.07 21.62
N GLY A 218 -17.85 32.89 22.24
CA GLY A 218 -16.66 32.56 23.04
C GLY A 218 -16.64 33.10 24.48
N SER A 219 -17.61 33.94 24.88
CA SER A 219 -17.70 34.49 26.25
C SER A 219 -18.06 33.47 27.33
N ARG A 220 -18.46 32.25 26.95
CA ARG A 220 -18.87 31.11 27.81
C ARG A 220 -20.14 31.32 28.63
N CYS A 221 -20.58 32.55 28.80
CA CYS A 221 -21.76 32.93 29.56
C CYS A 221 -23.03 32.86 28.69
N ARG A 222 -24.21 32.70 29.32
CA ARG A 222 -25.52 32.78 28.63
C ARG A 222 -25.70 34.17 27.98
N PRO A 223 -26.30 34.29 26.77
CA PRO A 223 -26.59 35.60 26.17
C PRO A 223 -27.29 36.56 27.15
N GLY A 224 -26.78 37.79 27.25
CA GLY A 224 -27.26 38.80 28.21
C GLY A 224 -26.56 38.79 29.57
N SER A 225 -25.96 37.66 30.00
CA SER A 225 -25.11 37.60 31.19
C SER A 225 -23.65 37.97 30.87
N LYS A 226 -22.95 38.61 31.81
CA LYS A 226 -21.57 39.07 31.63
C LYS A 226 -20.59 38.22 32.46
N PRO A 227 -19.39 37.90 31.94
CA PRO A 227 -18.36 37.22 32.72
C PRO A 227 -17.91 38.11 33.90
N VAL A 228 -17.90 37.55 35.10
CA VAL A 228 -17.48 38.28 36.32
C VAL A 228 -16.01 38.02 36.56
N LYS A 229 -15.24 39.05 36.96
CA LYS A 229 -13.81 38.90 37.31
C LYS A 229 -13.67 37.86 38.45
N CYS A 230 -12.73 36.93 38.33
CA CYS A 230 -12.56 35.90 39.37
C CYS A 230 -12.09 36.53 40.69
N ILE A 231 -12.84 36.31 41.76
CA ILE A 231 -12.65 36.93 43.08
C ILE A 231 -11.39 36.38 43.76
N HIS A 232 -11.14 35.07 43.68
CA HIS A 232 -10.02 34.41 44.36
C HIS A 232 -8.63 34.83 43.83
N CYS A 233 -8.52 35.10 42.54
CA CYS A 233 -7.26 35.53 41.92
C CYS A 233 -7.27 36.99 41.46
N ASN A 234 -8.33 37.76 41.75
CA ASN A 234 -8.53 39.12 41.22
C ASN A 234 -8.16 39.27 39.73
N GLY A 235 -8.58 38.30 38.90
CA GLY A 235 -8.32 38.29 37.46
C GLY A 235 -6.87 38.04 37.01
N THR A 236 -5.93 37.69 37.90
CA THR A 236 -4.58 37.27 37.49
C THR A 236 -4.58 35.91 36.78
N GLY A 237 -5.51 35.02 37.17
CA GLY A 237 -5.62 33.63 36.68
C GLY A 237 -4.79 32.62 37.48
N MET A 238 -3.94 33.09 38.39
CA MET A 238 -3.06 32.29 39.22
C MET A 238 -3.35 32.55 40.70
N GLU A 239 -3.17 31.53 41.55
CA GLU A 239 -3.23 31.65 43.00
C GLU A 239 -1.88 31.24 43.59
N THR A 240 -1.45 31.90 44.66
CA THR A 240 -0.23 31.53 45.38
C THR A 240 -0.62 30.64 46.55
N ILE A 241 -0.19 29.38 46.50
CA ILE A 241 -0.35 28.42 47.59
C ILE A 241 0.91 28.47 48.43
N SER A 242 0.80 28.93 49.68
CA SER A 242 1.84 28.72 50.68
C SER A 242 1.67 27.33 51.30
N SER A 243 2.73 26.51 51.23
CA SER A 243 2.79 25.21 51.91
C SER A 243 4.07 25.16 52.71
N GLY A 244 3.97 25.44 54.01
CA GLY A 244 5.13 25.67 54.88
C GLY A 244 5.98 26.86 54.40
N PRO A 245 7.32 26.76 54.43
CA PRO A 245 8.22 27.85 54.04
C PRO A 245 8.30 28.09 52.52
N PHE A 246 7.59 27.31 51.71
CA PHE A 246 7.60 27.41 50.25
C PHE A 246 6.32 28.07 49.73
N LEU A 247 6.48 29.10 48.88
CA LEU A 247 5.40 29.69 48.10
C LEU A 247 5.43 29.10 46.69
N MET A 248 4.35 28.46 46.26
CA MET A 248 4.19 27.93 44.92
C MET A 248 3.04 28.65 44.21
N GLN A 249 3.28 29.11 42.98
CA GLN A 249 2.24 29.69 42.14
C GLN A 249 1.57 28.58 41.32
N SER A 250 0.25 28.43 41.45
CA SER A 250 -0.54 27.50 40.65
C SER A 250 -1.60 28.23 39.84
N THR A 251 -2.22 27.55 38.86
CA THR A 251 -3.45 28.06 38.25
C THR A 251 -4.55 28.19 39.30
N CYS A 252 -5.31 29.29 39.27
CA CYS A 252 -6.40 29.52 40.21
C CYS A 252 -7.46 28.40 40.12
N ARG A 253 -7.72 27.69 41.22
CA ARG A 253 -8.63 26.52 41.28
C ARG A 253 -10.06 26.84 40.89
N ARG A 254 -10.48 28.12 40.98
CA ARG A 254 -11.86 28.55 40.73
C ARG A 254 -12.11 29.09 39.32
N CYS A 255 -11.06 29.51 38.60
CA CYS A 255 -11.20 29.95 37.20
C CYS A 255 -10.33 29.17 36.22
N HIS A 256 -9.50 28.22 36.68
CA HIS A 256 -8.61 27.40 35.86
C HIS A 256 -7.78 28.23 34.85
N GLY A 257 -7.20 29.35 35.31
CA GLY A 257 -6.41 30.26 34.46
C GLY A 257 -7.23 31.21 33.58
N THR A 258 -8.55 31.06 33.47
CA THR A 258 -9.39 31.87 32.54
C THR A 258 -9.63 33.31 33.00
N LYS A 259 -9.22 33.68 34.22
CA LYS A 259 -9.33 35.03 34.84
C LYS A 259 -10.76 35.50 35.16
N VAL A 260 -11.77 34.87 34.57
CA VAL A 260 -13.19 35.16 34.80
C VAL A 260 -13.91 33.97 35.42
N MET A 261 -14.97 34.22 36.18
CA MET A 261 -15.93 33.21 36.60
C MET A 261 -17.23 33.39 35.81
N VAL A 262 -17.67 32.29 35.21
CA VAL A 262 -18.96 32.17 34.53
C VAL A 262 -19.98 31.79 35.60
N LYS A 263 -20.89 32.71 35.94
CA LYS A 263 -22.01 32.40 36.86
C LYS A 263 -23.10 31.60 36.15
N ASP A 264 -23.51 32.08 34.98
CA ASP A 264 -24.53 31.45 34.14
C ASP A 264 -23.88 30.86 32.89
N PRO A 265 -23.58 29.54 32.84
CA PRO A 265 -22.99 28.93 31.66
C PRO A 265 -23.93 29.01 30.46
N CYS A 266 -23.37 29.20 29.27
CA CYS A 266 -24.14 29.18 28.03
C CYS A 266 -24.73 27.78 27.79
N ASN A 267 -26.05 27.68 27.65
CA ASN A 267 -26.77 26.42 27.42
C ASN A 267 -26.31 25.64 26.17
N VAL A 268 -25.73 26.32 25.16
CA VAL A 268 -25.35 25.71 23.88
C VAL A 268 -23.93 25.13 23.90
N CYS A 269 -23.06 25.61 24.80
CA CYS A 269 -21.69 25.12 24.94
C CYS A 269 -21.31 24.68 26.36
N GLU A 270 -22.23 24.71 27.31
CA GLU A 270 -22.03 24.31 28.71
C GLU A 270 -20.80 24.99 29.35
N GLY A 271 -20.60 26.28 29.07
CA GLY A 271 -19.43 27.03 29.54
C GLY A 271 -18.09 26.73 28.82
N LYS A 272 -18.03 25.80 27.86
CA LYS A 272 -16.82 25.46 27.09
C LYS A 272 -16.38 26.57 26.13
N GLY A 273 -17.31 27.42 25.67
CA GLY A 273 -17.08 28.56 24.77
C GLY A 273 -16.90 28.20 23.29
N THR A 274 -16.67 26.93 22.99
CA THR A 274 -16.62 26.36 21.63
C THR A 274 -17.68 25.27 21.47
N THR A 275 -18.09 25.01 20.24
CA THR A 275 -19.03 23.94 19.87
C THR A 275 -18.62 23.29 18.55
N VAL A 276 -19.02 22.03 18.37
CA VAL A 276 -18.84 21.33 17.08
C VAL A 276 -19.82 21.92 16.07
N GLN A 277 -19.31 22.63 15.07
CA GLN A 277 -20.11 23.22 14.00
C GLN A 277 -19.88 22.51 12.67
N ARG A 278 -20.95 22.27 11.91
CA ARG A 278 -20.88 21.73 10.55
C ARG A 278 -20.61 22.86 9.56
N LYS A 279 -19.35 23.02 9.14
CA LYS A 279 -18.96 24.00 8.12
C LYS A 279 -18.97 23.37 6.74
N LYS A 280 -19.60 24.05 5.77
CA LYS A 280 -19.46 23.75 4.34
C LYS A 280 -18.15 24.36 3.87
N ILE A 281 -17.23 23.54 3.36
CA ILE A 281 -15.93 23.99 2.84
C ILE A 281 -15.82 23.53 1.39
N THR A 282 -15.56 24.47 0.50
CA THR A 282 -15.28 24.20 -0.91
C THR A 282 -13.82 23.78 -1.03
N VAL A 283 -13.58 22.55 -1.47
CA VAL A 283 -12.25 22.01 -1.70
C VAL A 283 -11.94 22.10 -3.19
N PRO A 284 -10.86 22.79 -3.60
CA PRO A 284 -10.37 22.73 -4.96
C PRO A 284 -9.66 21.40 -5.20
N VAL A 285 -10.24 20.52 -6.00
CA VAL A 285 -9.58 19.30 -6.46
C VAL A 285 -8.71 19.65 -7.68
N PRO A 286 -7.38 19.51 -7.61
CA PRO A 286 -6.53 19.79 -8.76
C PRO A 286 -6.82 18.80 -9.90
N ALA A 287 -6.64 19.26 -11.13
CA ALA A 287 -6.82 18.42 -12.31
C ALA A 287 -5.73 17.35 -12.39
N GLY A 288 -6.13 16.09 -12.56
CA GLY A 288 -5.23 14.96 -12.75
C GLY A 288 -4.92 14.15 -11.49
N VAL A 289 -5.61 14.39 -10.37
CA VAL A 289 -5.38 13.66 -9.11
C VAL A 289 -5.46 12.14 -9.28
N GLU A 290 -4.67 11.44 -8.49
CA GLU A 290 -4.58 9.98 -8.46
C GLU A 290 -5.42 9.38 -7.32
N ASP A 291 -5.71 8.09 -7.42
CA ASP A 291 -6.42 7.36 -6.38
C ASP A 291 -5.54 7.21 -5.14
N GLY A 292 -6.09 7.50 -3.96
CA GLY A 292 -5.35 7.55 -2.69
C GLY A 292 -4.52 8.82 -2.47
N GLN A 293 -4.46 9.76 -3.43
CA GLN A 293 -3.67 10.98 -3.27
C GLN A 293 -4.23 11.88 -2.14
N THR A 294 -3.35 12.28 -1.22
CA THR A 294 -3.70 13.15 -0.09
C THR A 294 -3.28 14.60 -0.35
N VAL A 295 -4.20 15.56 -0.20
CA VAL A 295 -3.89 17.00 -0.24
C VAL A 295 -4.15 17.66 1.11
N ARG A 296 -3.16 18.41 1.61
CA ARG A 296 -3.26 19.21 2.82
C ARG A 296 -3.88 20.58 2.51
N MET A 297 -4.96 20.92 3.21
CA MET A 297 -5.64 22.21 3.11
C MET A 297 -5.70 22.88 4.48
N LYS A 298 -5.22 24.12 4.58
CA LYS A 298 -5.25 24.92 5.82
C LYS A 298 -6.62 25.57 5.99
N LEU A 299 -7.26 25.37 7.15
CA LEU A 299 -8.48 26.09 7.54
C LEU A 299 -8.15 27.40 8.26
N THR A 300 -9.11 28.33 8.22
CA THR A 300 -9.10 29.60 8.98
C THR A 300 -8.78 29.42 10.46
N ASN A 301 -9.25 28.32 11.08
CA ASN A 301 -9.07 28.02 12.50
C ASN A 301 -7.69 27.38 12.82
N LYS A 302 -6.67 27.56 11.96
CA LYS A 302 -5.31 26.98 12.09
C LYS A 302 -5.26 25.45 12.21
N LYS A 303 -6.35 24.74 11.85
CA LYS A 303 -6.36 23.28 11.69
C LYS A 303 -6.05 22.91 10.25
N ASP A 304 -5.22 21.89 10.06
CA ASP A 304 -5.00 21.26 8.76
C ASP A 304 -6.04 20.17 8.53
N LEU A 305 -6.65 20.18 7.33
CA LEU A 305 -7.39 19.05 6.78
C LEU A 305 -6.49 18.29 5.82
N PHE A 306 -6.43 16.97 5.98
CA PHE A 306 -5.84 16.09 4.98
C PHE A 306 -6.97 15.42 4.21
N ILE A 307 -7.02 15.66 2.91
CA ILE A 307 -8.12 15.22 2.05
C ILE A 307 -7.60 14.12 1.15
N THR A 308 -8.06 12.89 1.41
CA THR A 308 -7.67 11.69 0.66
C THR A 308 -8.65 11.48 -0.47
N PHE A 309 -8.21 11.67 -1.71
CA PHE A 309 -9.06 11.44 -2.88
C PHE A 309 -9.20 9.94 -3.16
N ARG A 310 -10.45 9.49 -3.37
CA ARG A 310 -10.77 8.13 -3.82
C ARG A 310 -11.46 8.23 -5.18
N VAL A 311 -10.82 7.72 -6.22
CA VAL A 311 -11.26 7.88 -7.61
C VAL A 311 -11.96 6.60 -8.08
N SER A 312 -13.23 6.71 -8.45
CA SER A 312 -13.96 5.56 -9.00
C SER A 312 -13.40 5.16 -10.37
N LYS A 313 -13.18 3.85 -10.56
CA LYS A 313 -12.77 3.29 -11.85
C LYS A 313 -13.87 3.53 -12.89
N SER A 314 -13.49 3.88 -14.11
CA SER A 314 -14.43 4.11 -15.20
C SER A 314 -14.50 2.90 -16.14
N ASN A 315 -15.68 2.63 -16.70
CA ASN A 315 -15.88 1.51 -17.62
C ASN A 315 -15.39 1.81 -19.05
N TYR A 316 -15.14 3.09 -19.39
CA TYR A 316 -14.80 3.53 -20.75
C TYR A 316 -13.33 3.94 -20.89
N PHE A 317 -12.79 4.66 -19.91
CA PHE A 317 -11.38 5.06 -19.84
C PHE A 317 -10.63 4.21 -18.83
N ARG A 318 -9.47 3.70 -19.25
CA ARG A 318 -8.42 3.15 -18.40
C ARG A 318 -7.28 4.18 -18.33
N ARG A 319 -6.79 4.49 -17.14
CA ARG A 319 -5.66 5.42 -16.93
C ARG A 319 -4.36 4.65 -16.83
N ASP A 320 -3.33 5.16 -17.48
CA ASP A 320 -1.95 4.71 -17.33
C ASP A 320 -1.06 5.94 -17.10
N GLY A 321 -0.71 6.23 -15.85
CA GLY A 321 -0.03 7.47 -15.45
C GLY A 321 -0.81 8.72 -15.86
N ALA A 322 -0.27 9.52 -16.77
CA ALA A 322 -0.92 10.70 -17.35
C ALA A 322 -1.75 10.40 -18.62
N ASP A 323 -1.54 9.23 -19.21
CA ASP A 323 -2.14 8.84 -20.48
C ASP A 323 -3.44 8.06 -20.22
N ILE A 324 -4.31 8.05 -21.23
CA ILE A 324 -5.60 7.35 -21.16
C ILE A 324 -5.81 6.42 -22.34
N HIS A 325 -6.37 5.25 -22.06
CA HIS A 325 -6.78 4.26 -23.03
C HIS A 325 -8.30 4.17 -23.05
N SER A 326 -8.91 4.35 -24.22
CA SER A 326 -10.32 3.97 -24.45
C SER A 326 -10.42 2.97 -25.59
N ASP A 327 -11.51 2.21 -25.59
CA ASP A 327 -11.81 1.27 -26.67
C ASP A 327 -12.97 1.86 -27.51
N VAL A 328 -12.79 1.88 -28.83
CA VAL A 328 -13.80 2.40 -29.77
C VAL A 328 -14.16 1.30 -30.76
N SER A 329 -15.44 0.94 -30.78
CA SER A 329 -16.04 0.00 -31.74
C SER A 329 -16.31 0.69 -33.09
N ILE A 330 -15.87 0.07 -34.19
CA ILE A 330 -16.04 0.55 -35.56
C ILE A 330 -16.68 -0.54 -36.42
N SER A 331 -17.38 -0.17 -37.49
CA SER A 331 -17.97 -1.17 -38.40
C SER A 331 -16.92 -1.79 -39.33
N LEU A 332 -17.19 -3.00 -39.83
CA LEU A 332 -16.34 -3.68 -40.82
C LEU A 332 -16.08 -2.81 -42.06
N SER A 333 -17.13 -2.19 -42.62
CA SER A 333 -17.00 -1.30 -43.79
C SER A 333 -16.10 -0.09 -43.51
N GLN A 334 -16.16 0.47 -42.29
CA GLN A 334 -15.31 1.59 -41.88
C GLN A 334 -13.86 1.18 -41.61
N ALA A 335 -13.62 -0.06 -41.19
CA ALA A 335 -12.27 -0.62 -41.07
C ALA A 335 -11.60 -0.80 -42.45
N LEU A 336 -12.37 -1.29 -43.43
CA LEU A 336 -11.91 -1.53 -44.80
C LEU A 336 -11.71 -0.22 -45.57
N LEU A 337 -12.75 0.61 -45.68
CA LEU A 337 -12.75 1.83 -46.52
C LEU A 337 -12.20 3.07 -45.81
N GLY A 338 -12.01 3.01 -44.49
CA GLY A 338 -11.75 4.18 -43.65
C GLY A 338 -13.01 4.99 -43.34
N GLY A 339 -12.84 6.13 -42.70
CA GLY A 339 -13.93 7.06 -42.38
C GLY A 339 -13.63 7.92 -41.15
N THR A 340 -14.68 8.34 -40.44
CA THR A 340 -14.56 9.11 -39.18
C THR A 340 -15.46 8.52 -38.10
N VAL A 341 -14.97 8.43 -36.87
CA VAL A 341 -15.73 7.95 -35.70
C VAL A 341 -15.68 9.00 -34.60
N LYS A 342 -16.79 9.16 -33.87
CA LYS A 342 -16.83 10.02 -32.67
C LYS A 342 -16.48 9.17 -31.45
N SER A 343 -15.39 9.52 -30.78
CA SER A 343 -14.96 8.96 -29.49
C SER A 343 -15.29 9.94 -28.37
N GLN A 344 -15.67 9.46 -27.19
CA GLN A 344 -15.73 10.35 -26.03
C GLN A 344 -14.30 10.68 -25.61
N GLY A 345 -13.95 11.96 -25.58
CA GLY A 345 -12.71 12.42 -24.98
C GLY A 345 -12.90 12.79 -23.51
N LEU A 346 -11.81 13.18 -22.86
CA LEU A 346 -11.84 13.54 -21.45
C LEU A 346 -12.52 14.91 -21.22
N TYR A 347 -12.26 15.88 -22.08
CA TYR A 347 -12.76 17.26 -21.99
C TYR A 347 -13.90 17.52 -22.99
N GLU A 348 -13.70 17.11 -24.23
CA GLU A 348 -14.57 17.29 -25.40
C GLU A 348 -14.76 15.95 -26.14
N ASP A 349 -15.72 15.86 -27.05
CA ASP A 349 -15.85 14.69 -27.94
C ASP A 349 -14.85 14.80 -29.10
N LEU A 350 -14.19 13.68 -29.43
CA LEU A 350 -13.07 13.63 -30.37
C LEU A 350 -13.50 12.95 -31.67
N ALA A 351 -13.37 13.65 -32.79
CA ALA A 351 -13.57 13.09 -34.12
C ALA A 351 -12.26 12.42 -34.60
N VAL A 352 -12.24 11.09 -34.62
CA VAL A 352 -11.07 10.29 -35.00
C VAL A 352 -11.19 9.89 -36.46
N LYS A 353 -10.19 10.24 -37.28
CA LYS A 353 -10.08 9.74 -38.65
C LYS A 353 -9.52 8.32 -38.65
N ILE A 354 -10.18 7.43 -39.37
CA ILE A 354 -9.78 6.03 -39.55
C ILE A 354 -9.26 5.87 -40.98
N SER A 355 -8.05 5.34 -41.09
CA SER A 355 -7.43 5.02 -42.39
C SER A 355 -8.06 3.74 -42.97
N PRO A 356 -8.16 3.60 -44.30
CA PRO A 356 -8.50 2.33 -44.92
C PRO A 356 -7.52 1.22 -44.51
N GLY A 357 -8.00 -0.01 -44.42
CA GLY A 357 -7.19 -1.17 -43.97
C GLY A 357 -6.86 -1.18 -42.47
N THR A 358 -7.62 -0.48 -41.63
CA THR A 358 -7.37 -0.46 -40.18
C THR A 358 -7.73 -1.79 -39.53
N SER A 359 -6.74 -2.46 -38.93
CA SER A 359 -6.93 -3.75 -38.24
C SER A 359 -7.53 -3.60 -36.83
N SER A 360 -8.14 -4.67 -36.32
CA SER A 360 -8.53 -4.74 -34.91
C SER A 360 -7.31 -4.60 -33.97
N HIS A 361 -7.53 -3.97 -32.81
CA HIS A 361 -6.52 -3.62 -31.81
C HIS A 361 -5.45 -2.60 -32.27
N THR A 362 -5.60 -2.00 -33.46
CA THR A 362 -4.79 -0.83 -33.86
C THR A 362 -4.95 0.29 -32.84
N LYS A 363 -3.84 0.87 -32.41
CA LYS A 363 -3.81 2.00 -31.46
C LYS A 363 -3.60 3.31 -32.20
N ILE A 364 -4.57 4.23 -32.11
CA ILE A 364 -4.40 5.61 -32.58
C ILE A 364 -4.01 6.48 -31.37
N ARG A 365 -2.91 7.22 -31.49
CA ARG A 365 -2.48 8.21 -30.49
C ARG A 365 -3.07 9.58 -30.83
N LEU A 366 -3.74 10.21 -29.86
CA LEU A 366 -4.15 11.60 -29.91
C LEU A 366 -3.31 12.40 -28.90
N GLU A 367 -2.39 13.20 -29.43
CA GLU A 367 -1.39 13.91 -28.64
C GLU A 367 -2.03 15.01 -27.77
N GLY A 368 -1.62 15.08 -26.51
CA GLY A 368 -2.09 16.10 -25.56
C GLY A 368 -3.59 16.03 -25.18
N LYS A 369 -4.30 14.96 -25.56
CA LYS A 369 -5.73 14.74 -25.23
C LYS A 369 -5.96 13.89 -23.96
N GLY A 370 -4.90 13.52 -23.26
CA GLY A 370 -4.94 12.76 -22.00
C GLY A 370 -5.13 13.64 -20.76
N ILE A 371 -4.64 13.16 -19.61
CA ILE A 371 -4.83 13.82 -18.31
C ILE A 371 -3.74 14.87 -18.10
N LYS A 372 -4.10 16.00 -17.48
CA LYS A 372 -3.12 17.01 -17.05
C LYS A 372 -2.19 16.43 -15.98
N ARG A 373 -0.88 16.62 -16.12
CA ARG A 373 0.09 16.20 -15.08
C ARG A 373 -0.04 17.09 -13.84
N VAL A 374 -0.03 16.49 -12.64
CA VAL A 374 -0.17 17.23 -11.37
C VAL A 374 1.17 17.87 -10.95
N SER A 375 2.28 17.15 -11.13
CA SER A 375 3.64 17.56 -10.77
C SER A 375 4.37 18.37 -11.85
N SER A 376 3.91 18.29 -13.10
CA SER A 376 4.64 18.74 -14.29
C SER A 376 3.72 19.53 -15.22
N TYR A 377 4.28 20.40 -16.06
CA TYR A 377 3.49 21.08 -17.08
C TYR A 377 3.06 20.12 -18.21
N GLY A 378 1.94 20.43 -18.87
CA GLY A 378 1.42 19.69 -20.02
C GLY A 378 0.43 18.56 -19.68
N TYR A 379 0.00 17.88 -20.76
CA TYR A 379 -1.00 16.81 -20.75
C TYR A 379 -0.37 15.49 -21.21
N GLY A 380 -0.93 14.37 -20.77
CA GLY A 380 -0.68 13.06 -21.38
C GLY A 380 -1.41 12.92 -22.73
N ASP A 381 -1.27 11.74 -23.32
CA ASP A 381 -1.87 11.37 -24.60
C ASP A 381 -3.12 10.50 -24.41
N HIS A 382 -4.00 10.49 -25.42
CA HIS A 382 -5.15 9.59 -25.46
C HIS A 382 -4.94 8.53 -26.54
N PHE A 383 -4.73 7.30 -26.11
CA PHE A 383 -4.63 6.12 -26.97
C PHE A 383 -6.02 5.49 -27.16
N ILE A 384 -6.46 5.43 -28.41
CA ILE A 384 -7.73 4.80 -28.79
C ILE A 384 -7.41 3.43 -29.40
N ASN A 385 -7.84 2.36 -28.71
CA ASN A 385 -7.77 1.01 -29.24
C ASN A 385 -9.01 0.77 -30.11
N ILE A 386 -8.80 0.48 -31.38
CA ILE A 386 -9.89 0.19 -32.32
C ILE A 386 -10.33 -1.27 -32.17
N LYS A 387 -11.64 -1.51 -32.12
CA LYS A 387 -12.26 -2.84 -32.17
C LYS A 387 -13.23 -2.88 -33.32
N ILE A 388 -13.14 -3.88 -34.19
CA ILE A 388 -14.14 -4.08 -35.24
C ILE A 388 -15.34 -4.79 -34.62
N ASP A 389 -16.51 -4.15 -34.64
CA ASP A 389 -17.77 -4.76 -34.20
C ASP A 389 -18.43 -5.47 -35.38
N ILE A 390 -18.67 -6.77 -35.21
CA ILE A 390 -19.21 -7.65 -36.25
C ILE A 390 -20.67 -7.95 -35.89
N PRO A 391 -21.66 -7.55 -36.72
CA PRO A 391 -23.06 -7.75 -36.39
C PRO A 391 -23.43 -9.23 -36.37
N LYS A 392 -23.97 -9.70 -35.23
CA LYS A 392 -24.35 -11.12 -35.01
C LYS A 392 -25.49 -11.63 -35.89
N LYS A 393 -26.23 -10.73 -36.55
CA LYS A 393 -27.32 -11.04 -37.48
C LYS A 393 -27.15 -10.18 -38.72
N LEU A 394 -27.13 -10.82 -39.88
CA LEU A 394 -27.03 -10.20 -41.20
C LEU A 394 -28.34 -10.42 -41.96
N SER A 395 -28.82 -9.41 -42.67
CA SER A 395 -29.90 -9.59 -43.64
C SER A 395 -29.43 -10.41 -44.85
N GLU A 396 -30.36 -11.00 -45.60
CA GLU A 396 -30.03 -11.80 -46.80
C GLU A 396 -29.19 -11.02 -47.81
N LYS A 397 -29.52 -9.75 -48.06
CA LYS A 397 -28.74 -8.85 -48.91
C LYS A 397 -27.31 -8.62 -48.38
N GLN A 398 -27.15 -8.47 -47.06
CA GLN A 398 -25.81 -8.34 -46.45
C GLN A 398 -25.03 -9.66 -46.54
N LYS A 399 -25.67 -10.80 -46.32
CA LYS A 399 -25.03 -12.12 -46.50
C LYS A 399 -24.55 -12.32 -47.93
N ALA A 400 -25.37 -11.99 -48.92
CA ALA A 400 -24.99 -12.09 -50.34
C ALA A 400 -23.78 -11.20 -50.68
N LEU A 401 -23.72 -9.96 -50.18
CA LEU A 401 -22.57 -9.07 -50.35
C LEU A 401 -21.29 -9.61 -49.70
N ILE A 402 -21.38 -10.18 -48.48
CA ILE A 402 -20.20 -10.75 -47.79
C ILE A 402 -19.76 -12.08 -48.43
N LYS A 403 -20.70 -12.90 -48.94
CA LYS A 403 -20.38 -14.08 -49.76
C LYS A 403 -19.62 -13.67 -51.02
N ALA A 404 -20.09 -12.66 -51.75
CA ALA A 404 -19.40 -12.16 -52.95
C ALA A 404 -18.01 -11.58 -52.64
N LEU A 405 -17.84 -10.91 -51.49
CA LEU A 405 -16.52 -10.47 -51.02
C LEU A 405 -15.58 -11.66 -50.77
N ALA A 406 -16.08 -12.73 -50.13
CA ALA A 406 -15.30 -13.93 -49.83
C ALA A 406 -14.89 -14.74 -51.09
N GLU A 407 -15.59 -14.58 -52.21
CA GLU A 407 -15.17 -15.13 -53.53
C GLU A 407 -13.95 -14.38 -54.10
N LEU A 408 -13.83 -13.09 -53.81
CA LEU A 408 -12.76 -12.21 -54.29
C LEU A 408 -11.52 -12.18 -53.37
N GLU A 409 -11.65 -12.58 -52.10
CA GLU A 409 -10.52 -12.64 -51.16
C GLU A 409 -9.56 -13.77 -51.55
N THR A 410 -8.28 -13.46 -51.79
CA THR A 410 -7.25 -14.48 -52.09
C THR A 410 -6.76 -15.19 -50.81
N ASP A 411 -6.38 -14.42 -49.80
CA ASP A 411 -5.55 -14.88 -48.68
C ASP A 411 -6.37 -15.23 -47.42
N THR A 412 -7.30 -16.17 -47.55
CA THR A 412 -8.16 -16.62 -46.43
C THR A 412 -7.54 -17.82 -45.71
N PRO A 413 -7.09 -17.72 -44.44
CA PRO A 413 -6.60 -18.87 -43.70
C PRO A 413 -7.76 -19.78 -43.27
N GLY A 414 -7.85 -20.97 -43.87
CA GLY A 414 -8.86 -21.99 -43.56
C GLY A 414 -10.05 -21.99 -44.52
N SER A 415 -11.22 -22.43 -44.05
CA SER A 415 -12.46 -22.55 -44.83
C SER A 415 -13.52 -21.54 -44.39
N ILE A 416 -14.20 -20.92 -45.33
CA ILE A 416 -15.35 -20.04 -45.08
C ILE A 416 -16.65 -20.86 -45.23
N GLU A 417 -17.55 -20.76 -44.26
CA GLU A 417 -18.82 -21.49 -44.29
C GLU A 417 -19.68 -21.03 -45.49
N GLY A 418 -20.10 -22.00 -46.32
CA GLY A 418 -20.86 -21.73 -47.54
C GLY A 418 -20.04 -21.26 -48.74
N VAL A 419 -18.70 -21.36 -48.69
CA VAL A 419 -17.79 -21.14 -49.84
C VAL A 419 -16.91 -22.38 -50.04
N ILE A 420 -16.89 -22.91 -51.26
CA ILE A 420 -16.07 -24.06 -51.67
C ILE A 420 -14.90 -23.56 -52.52
N LEU A 421 -13.72 -24.11 -52.28
CA LEU A 421 -12.56 -23.98 -53.15
C LEU A 421 -12.70 -24.98 -54.30
N THR A 422 -12.90 -24.49 -55.53
CA THR A 422 -12.81 -25.28 -56.77
C THR A 422 -11.46 -25.03 -57.44
N ASN A 423 -11.16 -25.79 -58.49
CA ASN A 423 -9.92 -25.60 -59.28
C ASN A 423 -9.86 -24.25 -60.00
N GLU A 424 -10.99 -23.54 -60.12
CA GLU A 424 -11.13 -22.27 -60.84
C GLU A 424 -11.21 -21.05 -59.89
N GLY A 425 -11.42 -21.27 -58.59
CA GLY A 425 -11.50 -20.21 -57.59
C GLY A 425 -12.33 -20.57 -56.36
N LYS A 426 -12.69 -19.56 -55.56
CA LYS A 426 -13.63 -19.70 -54.44
C LYS A 426 -15.03 -19.40 -54.95
N ILE A 427 -15.97 -20.32 -54.74
CA ILE A 427 -17.36 -20.21 -55.21
C ILE A 427 -18.31 -20.53 -54.06
N ALA A 428 -19.27 -19.64 -53.78
CA ALA A 428 -20.28 -19.84 -52.76
C ALA A 428 -21.27 -20.95 -53.16
N THR A 429 -21.54 -21.86 -52.22
CA THR A 429 -22.35 -23.08 -52.39
C THR A 429 -23.84 -22.80 -52.50
N THR A 430 -24.33 -21.76 -51.83
CA THR A 430 -25.75 -21.34 -51.87
C THR A 430 -25.91 -20.09 -52.72
N GLY A 431 -26.44 -20.29 -53.92
CA GLY A 431 -26.92 -19.22 -54.80
C GLY A 431 -28.24 -18.66 -54.30
N ASP A 432 -28.17 -17.71 -53.36
CA ASP A 432 -29.30 -16.85 -53.04
C ASP A 432 -29.54 -15.91 -54.25
N ASP A 433 -30.79 -15.57 -54.61
CA ASP A 433 -31.11 -14.75 -55.80
C ASP A 433 -30.29 -13.44 -55.89
N TYR A 434 -30.05 -12.82 -54.73
CA TYR A 434 -29.23 -11.61 -54.62
C TYR A 434 -27.75 -11.84 -54.97
N LEU A 435 -27.20 -13.02 -54.70
CA LEU A 435 -25.81 -13.35 -55.04
C LEU A 435 -25.64 -13.50 -56.55
N TYR A 436 -26.62 -14.11 -57.24
CA TYR A 436 -26.61 -14.20 -58.70
C TYR A 436 -26.64 -12.80 -59.36
N GLN A 437 -27.49 -11.91 -58.85
CA GLN A 437 -27.53 -10.51 -59.30
C GLN A 437 -26.19 -9.79 -59.07
N ILE A 438 -25.53 -10.00 -57.93
CA ILE A 438 -24.21 -9.40 -57.65
C ILE A 438 -23.15 -9.94 -58.62
N ARG A 439 -23.08 -11.26 -58.85
CA ARG A 439 -22.14 -11.86 -59.81
C ARG A 439 -22.33 -11.32 -61.23
N ALA A 440 -23.58 -11.22 -61.70
CA ALA A 440 -23.90 -10.67 -63.02
C ALA A 440 -23.48 -9.20 -63.20
N ILE A 441 -23.47 -8.40 -62.13
CA ILE A 441 -23.00 -7.01 -62.15
C ILE A 441 -21.46 -6.93 -62.12
N LEU A 442 -20.79 -7.83 -61.38
CA LEU A 442 -19.33 -7.86 -61.27
C LEU A 442 -18.64 -8.39 -62.53
N ASN A 443 -19.24 -9.37 -63.21
CA ASN A 443 -18.72 -9.98 -64.44
C ASN A 443 -19.65 -9.70 -65.64
N PRO A 444 -19.73 -8.45 -66.16
CA PRO A 444 -20.64 -8.13 -67.26
C PRO A 444 -20.26 -8.77 -68.60
N LEU A 445 -18.99 -9.19 -68.77
CA LEU A 445 -18.42 -9.60 -70.05
C LEU A 445 -18.86 -11.00 -70.53
N ASP A 446 -19.37 -11.86 -69.64
CA ASP A 446 -19.80 -13.22 -70.00
C ASP A 446 -21.18 -13.26 -70.68
N THR A 447 -21.95 -12.15 -70.62
CA THR A 447 -23.32 -12.10 -71.19
C THR A 447 -23.36 -11.71 -72.67
N GLU A 448 -22.33 -11.04 -73.20
CA GLU A 448 -22.29 -10.67 -74.63
C GLU A 448 -21.94 -11.84 -75.57
N THR A 449 -21.25 -12.86 -75.06
CA THR A 449 -20.82 -14.03 -75.86
C THR A 449 -22.00 -14.97 -76.14
N GLU A 450 -22.92 -15.16 -75.18
CA GLU A 450 -24.13 -15.96 -75.36
C GLU A 450 -25.18 -15.30 -76.28
N ILE A 451 -25.24 -13.97 -76.31
CA ILE A 451 -26.12 -13.22 -77.24
C ILE A 451 -25.59 -13.29 -78.69
N LYS A 452 -24.27 -13.48 -78.88
CA LYS A 452 -23.65 -13.63 -80.20
C LYS A 452 -23.71 -15.07 -80.74
N SER A 453 -23.73 -16.10 -79.88
CA SER A 453 -23.93 -17.50 -80.32
C SER A 453 -25.38 -17.78 -80.73
N SER A 454 -26.36 -17.25 -79.99
CA SER A 454 -27.79 -17.39 -80.32
C SER A 454 -28.20 -16.72 -81.64
N LYS A 455 -27.55 -15.62 -82.03
CA LYS A 455 -27.76 -14.97 -83.35
C LYS A 455 -27.09 -15.69 -84.53
N LYS A 456 -26.20 -16.66 -84.30
CA LYS A 456 -25.50 -17.38 -85.37
C LYS A 456 -26.17 -18.68 -85.81
N ASN A 457 -27.19 -19.13 -85.08
CA ASN A 457 -27.93 -20.38 -85.34
C ASN A 457 -29.31 -20.15 -86.00
N ASN A 458 -29.70 -18.89 -86.25
CA ASN A 458 -30.96 -18.48 -86.89
C ASN A 458 -30.70 -17.61 -88.16
N GLY A 459 -29.65 -17.91 -88.91
CA GLY A 459 -29.25 -17.20 -90.14
C GLY A 459 -29.09 -18.18 -91.30
#